data_AF-A0A1F6JGZ5-F1
#
_entry.id   AF-A0A1F6JGZ5-F1
#
_cell.length_a   1.000
_cell.length_b   1.000
_cell.length_c   1.000
_cell.angle_alpha   90.00
_cell.angle_beta   90.00
_cell.angle_gamma   90.00
#
_symmetry.space_group_name_H-M   'P 1'
#
loop_
_entity.id
_entity.type
_entity.pdbx_description
1 polymer ?
#
loop_
_entity_poly.entity_id
_entity_poly.type
_entity_poly.pdbx_seq_one_letter_code
_entity_poly.pdbx_strand_id
1 'polypeptide(L)'
;MNIVVLGNVCIDKNNIEKTFYKKAGGPATFMSLFFNKVKDTKCTTIASYGADFLPYKQGLNLYPGSPNLGNTLVYENTIINGKRSQKCRFYKENITPEIDKNAENVLKNADVLFIAPLIPYFSPEYVKNVVKITSKNCLKILLPQGYFRDFDNSNNVVFKEFKKEREILPLIDIVIVSDEDYPNIENLTLEWSKKYGTTFLITKAQKGAIIISTEVKKTVPTNPIPSKEIVDSIGAGDIFAAAFGYHYFKTKDLEKSVDYANQIAKQKILLKTK
;
A
#
# COMPACT_ATOMS: atom_id res chain seq x y z
N MET A 1 0.10 19.95 0.76
CA MET A 1 -0.17 18.75 -0.04
C MET A 1 -1.20 17.89 0.65
N ASN A 2 -2.36 17.70 0.02
CA ASN A 2 -3.44 16.86 0.52
C ASN A 2 -3.22 15.43 0.02
N ILE A 3 -2.93 14.52 0.95
CA ILE A 3 -2.78 13.10 0.67
C ILE A 3 -4.06 12.39 1.07
N VAL A 4 -4.57 11.54 0.18
CA VAL A 4 -5.65 10.62 0.50
C VAL A 4 -5.13 9.20 0.35
N VAL A 5 -5.31 8.38 1.38
CA VAL A 5 -5.05 6.95 1.30
C VAL A 5 -6.38 6.22 1.43
N LEU A 6 -6.87 5.71 0.31
CA LEU A 6 -8.07 4.90 0.23
C LEU A 6 -7.68 3.42 0.25
N GLY A 7 -8.09 2.70 1.28
CA GLY A 7 -7.69 1.30 1.41
C GLY A 7 -8.21 0.64 2.66
N ASN A 8 -7.57 -0.46 3.01
CA ASN A 8 -7.89 -1.19 4.23
C ASN A 8 -6.93 -0.80 5.36
N VAL A 9 -7.48 -0.65 6.57
CA VAL A 9 -6.71 -0.75 7.81
C VAL A 9 -6.87 -2.16 8.38
N CYS A 10 -5.85 -2.66 9.07
CA CYS A 10 -5.93 -3.95 9.74
C CYS A 10 -5.24 -3.93 11.11
N ILE A 11 -5.58 -4.89 11.95
CA ILE A 11 -4.81 -5.22 13.15
C ILE A 11 -3.81 -6.31 12.75
N ASP A 12 -2.53 -5.96 12.67
CA ASP A 12 -1.47 -6.93 12.43
C ASP A 12 -1.15 -7.66 13.74
N LYS A 13 -1.26 -8.99 13.73
CA LYS A 13 -0.71 -9.88 14.74
C LYS A 13 0.56 -10.51 14.19
N ASN A 14 1.71 -10.06 14.68
CA ASN A 14 3.00 -10.53 14.19
C ASN A 14 3.59 -11.52 15.19
N ASN A 15 3.87 -12.72 14.71
CA ASN A 15 4.64 -13.74 15.40
C ASN A 15 5.95 -13.93 14.64
N ILE A 16 7.00 -13.25 15.09
CA ILE A 16 8.32 -13.23 14.44
C ILE A 16 9.28 -13.98 15.35
N GLU A 17 9.69 -15.17 14.92
CA GLU A 17 10.54 -16.08 15.70
C GLU A 17 9.96 -16.33 17.11
N LYS A 18 10.49 -15.68 18.15
CA LYS A 18 10.03 -15.80 19.56
C LYS A 18 9.28 -14.57 20.07
N THR A 19 8.96 -13.60 19.21
CA THR A 19 8.34 -12.33 19.59
C THR A 19 6.92 -12.24 19.03
N PHE A 20 5.97 -11.93 19.92
CA PHE A 20 4.58 -11.65 19.55
C PHE A 20 4.22 -10.19 19.85
N TYR A 21 3.59 -9.51 18.89
CA TYR A 21 3.01 -8.20 19.13
C TYR A 21 1.81 -7.91 18.22
N LYS A 22 0.98 -6.95 18.64
CA LYS A 22 -0.16 -6.43 17.86
C LYS A 22 0.02 -4.95 17.60
N LYS A 23 -0.24 -4.51 16.36
CA LYS A 23 -0.21 -3.09 16.00
C LYS A 23 -1.22 -2.78 14.89
N ALA A 24 -1.49 -1.50 14.66
CA ALA A 24 -2.12 -1.09 13.42
C ALA A 24 -1.20 -1.46 12.25
N GLY A 25 -1.79 -2.07 11.23
CA GLY A 25 -1.11 -2.59 10.07
C GLY A 25 -1.75 -2.13 8.77
N GLY A 26 -1.17 -2.61 7.67
CA GLY A 26 -1.61 -2.32 6.33
C GLY A 26 -1.06 -1.02 5.73
N PRO A 27 -1.04 -0.92 4.40
CA PRO A 27 -0.50 0.23 3.68
C PRO A 27 -1.08 1.57 4.16
N ALA A 28 -2.40 1.61 4.38
CA ALA A 28 -3.10 2.81 4.83
C ALA A 28 -2.56 3.36 6.16
N THR A 29 -2.23 2.47 7.10
CA THR A 29 -1.65 2.84 8.39
C THR A 29 -0.22 3.36 8.21
N PHE A 30 0.65 2.59 7.55
CA PHE A 30 2.06 2.95 7.44
C PHE A 30 2.27 4.25 6.67
N MET A 31 1.54 4.44 5.56
CA MET A 31 1.57 5.68 4.79
C MET A 31 1.08 6.87 5.63
N SER A 32 -0.06 6.72 6.32
CA SER A 32 -0.60 7.83 7.15
C SER A 32 0.38 8.23 8.25
N LEU A 33 0.98 7.28 8.95
CA LEU A 33 1.96 7.56 10.01
C LEU A 33 3.24 8.21 9.46
N PHE A 34 3.64 7.88 8.23
CA PHE A 34 4.72 8.57 7.54
C PHE A 34 4.36 10.03 7.25
N PHE A 35 3.21 10.27 6.64
CA PHE A 35 2.78 11.62 6.26
C PHE A 35 2.55 12.56 7.46
N ASN A 36 2.26 12.02 8.65
CA ASN A 36 2.22 12.84 9.88
C ASN A 36 3.57 13.46 10.26
N LYS A 37 4.67 12.86 9.80
CA LYS A 37 6.04 13.33 10.10
C LYS A 37 6.60 14.21 8.98
N VAL A 38 5.95 14.24 7.82
CA VAL A 38 6.36 15.04 6.67
C VAL A 38 5.73 16.43 6.80
N LYS A 39 6.55 17.47 6.64
CA LYS A 39 6.06 18.85 6.66
C LYS A 39 5.19 19.13 5.44
N ASP A 40 4.21 20.01 5.60
CA ASP A 40 3.31 20.49 4.55
C ASP A 40 2.42 19.40 3.92
N THR A 41 2.27 18.24 4.58
CA THR A 41 1.32 17.20 4.19
C THR A 41 0.16 17.09 5.17
N LYS A 42 -1.04 16.94 4.63
CA LYS A 42 -2.24 16.56 5.39
C LYS A 42 -2.75 15.23 4.82
N CYS A 43 -2.67 14.17 5.62
CA CYS A 43 -3.15 12.85 5.21
C CYS A 43 -4.56 12.58 5.73
N THR A 44 -5.43 12.06 4.89
CA THR A 44 -6.72 11.49 5.29
C THR A 44 -6.78 10.04 4.81
N THR A 45 -7.07 9.12 5.72
CA THR A 45 -7.20 7.70 5.41
C THR A 45 -8.68 7.35 5.32
N ILE A 46 -9.14 6.99 4.13
CA ILE A 46 -10.51 6.52 3.90
C ILE A 46 -10.48 4.99 4.02
N ALA A 47 -11.06 4.47 5.11
CA ALA A 47 -11.03 3.04 5.42
C ALA A 47 -12.23 2.62 6.28
N SER A 48 -12.72 1.41 6.05
CA SER A 48 -13.73 0.77 6.91
C SER A 48 -13.04 0.00 8.04
N TYR A 49 -13.56 0.13 9.26
CA TYR A 49 -12.99 -0.49 10.46
C TYR A 49 -14.06 -0.69 11.55
N GLY A 50 -13.77 -1.63 12.45
CA GLY A 50 -14.56 -1.93 13.63
C GLY A 50 -14.05 -1.23 14.89
N ALA A 51 -14.84 -1.28 15.96
CA ALA A 51 -14.48 -0.67 17.24
C ALA A 51 -13.21 -1.29 17.86
N ASP A 52 -12.88 -2.52 17.48
CA ASP A 52 -11.66 -3.24 17.83
C ASP A 52 -10.37 -2.57 17.33
N PHE A 53 -10.46 -1.68 16.33
CA PHE A 53 -9.31 -0.90 15.85
C PHE A 53 -9.04 0.38 16.63
N LEU A 54 -10.01 0.86 17.43
CA LEU A 54 -9.87 2.14 18.14
C LEU A 54 -8.61 2.23 19.03
N PRO A 55 -8.18 1.18 19.74
CA PRO A 55 -6.92 1.21 20.51
C PRO A 55 -5.66 1.42 19.65
N TYR A 56 -5.72 1.10 18.36
CA TYR A 56 -4.58 1.17 17.43
C TYR A 56 -4.61 2.41 16.52
N LYS A 57 -5.65 3.24 16.61
CA LYS A 57 -5.87 4.37 15.68
C LYS A 57 -4.93 5.56 15.89
N GLN A 58 -4.06 5.55 16.89
CA GLN A 58 -3.28 6.72 17.30
C GLN A 58 -2.46 7.27 16.11
N GLY A 59 -2.63 8.56 15.84
CA GLY A 59 -2.00 9.24 14.71
C GLY A 59 -2.74 9.07 13.37
N LEU A 60 -3.74 8.21 13.24
CA LEU A 60 -4.49 8.07 11.99
C LEU A 60 -5.63 9.08 11.92
N ASN A 61 -5.68 9.82 10.82
CA ASN A 61 -6.82 10.67 10.47
C ASN A 61 -7.80 9.86 9.61
N LEU A 62 -8.68 9.10 10.27
CA LEU A 62 -9.59 8.16 9.63
C LEU A 62 -10.89 8.83 9.17
N TYR A 63 -11.35 8.42 8.00
CA TYR A 63 -12.69 8.67 7.48
C TYR A 63 -13.39 7.35 7.11
N PRO A 64 -14.62 7.08 7.60
CA PRO A 64 -15.36 7.88 8.57
C PRO A 64 -14.68 7.94 9.94
N GLY A 65 -14.97 8.98 10.73
CA GLY A 65 -14.36 9.17 12.05
C GLY A 65 -14.86 8.20 13.13
N SER A 66 -15.92 7.44 12.83
CA SER A 66 -16.47 6.39 13.70
C SER A 66 -16.43 5.03 12.99
N PRO A 67 -16.32 3.91 13.74
CA PRO A 67 -16.37 2.57 13.16
C PRO A 67 -17.65 2.31 12.38
N ASN A 68 -17.53 1.55 11.29
CA ASN A 68 -18.63 1.16 10.40
C ASN A 68 -18.67 -0.35 10.10
N LEU A 69 -17.86 -1.15 10.80
CA LEU A 69 -17.84 -2.60 10.71
C LEU A 69 -18.01 -3.25 12.10
N GLY A 70 -18.44 -4.52 12.11
CA GLY A 70 -18.44 -5.32 13.33
C GLY A 70 -17.03 -5.68 13.81
N ASN A 71 -16.12 -6.02 12.89
CA ASN A 71 -14.72 -6.33 13.17
C ASN A 71 -13.82 -5.70 12.11
N THR A 72 -12.61 -5.33 12.51
CA THR A 72 -11.56 -4.90 11.58
C THR A 72 -10.85 -6.10 10.99
N LEU A 73 -10.28 -5.97 9.78
CA LEU A 73 -9.40 -6.99 9.23
C LEU A 73 -8.27 -7.32 10.22
N VAL A 74 -7.97 -8.60 10.36
CA VAL A 74 -6.83 -9.06 11.15
C VAL A 74 -5.89 -9.84 10.25
N TYR A 75 -4.66 -9.35 10.10
CA TYR A 75 -3.59 -10.08 9.43
C TYR A 75 -2.71 -10.76 10.47
N GLU A 76 -2.64 -12.09 10.41
CA GLU A 76 -1.77 -12.89 11.28
C GLU A 76 -0.52 -13.27 10.47
N ASN A 77 0.60 -12.63 10.77
CA ASN A 77 1.86 -12.84 10.09
C ASN A 77 2.76 -13.73 10.96
N THR A 78 3.15 -14.88 10.43
CA THR A 78 4.11 -15.78 11.08
C THR A 78 5.39 -15.80 10.24
N ILE A 79 6.52 -15.48 10.86
CA ILE A 79 7.84 -15.53 10.23
C ILE A 79 8.70 -16.52 11.00
N ILE A 80 9.08 -17.62 10.34
CA ILE A 80 9.93 -18.68 10.89
C ILE A 80 11.06 -18.93 9.88
N ASN A 81 12.31 -18.83 10.33
CA ASN A 81 13.50 -19.01 9.47
C ASN A 81 13.45 -18.11 8.22
N GLY A 82 12.97 -16.87 8.39
CA GLY A 82 12.79 -15.90 7.30
C GLY A 82 11.66 -16.21 6.32
N LYS A 83 10.91 -17.31 6.49
CA LYS A 83 9.75 -17.63 5.65
C LYS A 83 8.47 -17.06 6.28
N ARG A 84 7.74 -16.25 5.51
CA ARG A 84 6.46 -15.65 5.92
C ARG A 84 5.29 -16.53 5.52
N SER A 85 4.38 -16.80 6.44
CA SER A 85 3.02 -17.27 6.17
C SER A 85 2.02 -16.28 6.76
N GLN A 86 0.87 -16.12 6.09
CA GLN A 86 -0.13 -15.13 6.47
C GLN A 86 -1.52 -15.74 6.51
N LYS A 87 -2.31 -15.31 7.50
CA LYS A 87 -3.76 -15.49 7.52
C LYS A 87 -4.46 -14.15 7.57
N CYS A 88 -5.64 -14.06 6.96
CA CYS A 88 -6.49 -12.88 7.03
C CYS A 88 -7.84 -13.27 7.63
N ARG A 89 -8.23 -12.68 8.75
CA ARG A 89 -9.56 -12.88 9.36
C ARG A 89 -10.45 -11.68 9.08
N PHE A 90 -11.76 -11.93 9.20
CA PHE A 90 -12.82 -10.95 9.00
C PHE A 90 -12.88 -10.36 7.59
N TYR A 91 -12.26 -11.02 6.61
CA TYR A 91 -12.25 -10.53 5.23
C TYR A 91 -13.64 -10.63 4.60
N LYS A 92 -14.45 -11.63 4.94
CA LYS A 92 -15.80 -11.83 4.37
C LYS A 92 -16.78 -10.73 4.79
N GLU A 93 -16.60 -10.22 6.00
CA GLU A 93 -17.41 -9.16 6.61
C GLU A 93 -16.89 -7.77 6.26
N ASN A 94 -15.73 -7.67 5.60
CA ASN A 94 -15.15 -6.39 5.23
C ASN A 94 -15.81 -5.82 3.96
N ILE A 95 -15.90 -4.50 3.90
CA ILE A 95 -16.51 -3.77 2.80
C ILE A 95 -15.54 -2.69 2.30
N THR A 96 -15.66 -2.33 1.03
CA THR A 96 -15.05 -1.10 0.52
C THR A 96 -15.66 0.11 1.23
N PRO A 97 -14.85 1.13 1.61
CA PRO A 97 -15.38 2.33 2.25
C PRO A 97 -16.45 3.02 1.39
N GLU A 98 -17.53 3.46 2.02
CA GLU A 98 -18.55 4.25 1.33
C GLU A 98 -17.98 5.61 0.92
N ILE A 99 -18.31 6.05 -0.30
CA ILE A 99 -17.92 7.36 -0.82
C ILE A 99 -19.14 8.28 -0.75
N ASP A 100 -19.40 8.82 0.44
CA ASP A 100 -20.42 9.84 0.65
C ASP A 100 -19.93 11.25 0.22
N LYS A 101 -20.76 12.27 0.42
CA LYS A 101 -20.44 13.67 0.04
C LYS A 101 -19.17 14.23 0.71
N ASN A 102 -18.85 13.80 1.92
CA ASN A 102 -17.66 14.27 2.62
C ASN A 102 -16.41 13.55 2.10
N ALA A 103 -16.50 12.23 1.90
CA ALA A 103 -15.44 11.45 1.23
C ALA A 103 -15.18 12.01 -0.18
N GLU A 104 -16.23 12.35 -0.94
CA GLU A 104 -16.09 13.02 -2.23
C GLU A 104 -15.32 14.34 -2.10
N ASN A 105 -15.63 15.17 -1.11
CA ASN A 105 -14.94 16.43 -0.91
C ASN A 105 -13.45 16.21 -0.57
N VAL A 106 -13.13 15.20 0.24
CA VAL A 106 -11.75 14.81 0.54
C VAL A 106 -11.03 14.39 -0.75
N LEU A 107 -11.66 13.55 -1.58
CA LEU A 107 -11.10 13.06 -2.84
C LEU A 107 -10.92 14.16 -3.90
N LYS A 108 -11.89 15.08 -4.04
CA LYS A 108 -11.83 16.22 -4.97
C LYS A 108 -10.61 17.11 -4.71
N ASN A 109 -10.24 17.25 -3.44
CA ASN A 109 -9.13 18.11 -3.00
C ASN A 109 -7.78 17.37 -2.88
N ALA A 110 -7.70 16.09 -3.27
CA ALA A 110 -6.49 15.30 -3.17
C ALA A 110 -5.44 15.72 -4.22
N ASP A 111 -4.22 15.99 -3.74
CA ASP A 111 -3.04 16.15 -4.60
C ASP A 111 -2.48 14.78 -5.01
N VAL A 112 -2.47 13.83 -4.06
CA VAL A 112 -2.05 12.45 -4.28
C VAL A 112 -3.10 11.51 -3.68
N LEU A 113 -3.59 10.59 -4.49
CA LEU A 113 -4.46 9.49 -4.07
C LEU A 113 -3.68 8.18 -4.12
N PHE A 114 -3.54 7.53 -2.97
CA PHE A 114 -3.13 6.13 -2.88
C PHE A 114 -4.38 5.24 -2.80
N ILE A 115 -4.46 4.24 -3.67
CA ILE A 115 -5.44 3.16 -3.60
C ILE A 115 -4.69 1.92 -3.14
N ALA A 116 -4.98 1.40 -1.96
CA ALA A 116 -4.18 0.34 -1.34
C ALA A 116 -5.06 -0.75 -0.71
N PRO A 117 -5.76 -1.56 -1.54
CA PRO A 117 -6.51 -2.70 -1.05
C PRO A 117 -5.59 -3.77 -0.46
N LEU A 118 -6.01 -4.36 0.67
CA LEU A 118 -5.43 -5.59 1.22
C LEU A 118 -6.22 -6.84 0.82
N ILE A 119 -7.48 -6.65 0.41
CA ILE A 119 -8.42 -7.69 -0.02
C ILE A 119 -8.94 -7.38 -1.43
N PRO A 120 -9.42 -8.36 -2.21
CA PRO A 120 -9.73 -8.19 -3.64
C PRO A 120 -11.08 -7.49 -3.92
N TYR A 121 -11.65 -6.76 -2.95
CA TYR A 121 -13.04 -6.30 -3.00
C TYR A 121 -13.23 -4.94 -3.68
N PHE A 122 -12.14 -4.25 -3.99
CA PHE A 122 -12.17 -2.96 -4.68
C PHE A 122 -12.49 -3.19 -6.16
N SER A 123 -13.78 -3.19 -6.52
CA SER A 123 -14.19 -3.49 -7.90
C SER A 123 -13.68 -2.43 -8.89
N PRO A 124 -13.54 -2.77 -10.20
CA PRO A 124 -13.20 -1.77 -11.21
C PRO A 124 -14.16 -0.58 -11.24
N GLU A 125 -15.46 -0.83 -11.03
CA GLU A 125 -16.47 0.23 -10.95
C GLU A 125 -16.21 1.17 -9.77
N TYR A 126 -15.92 0.61 -8.59
CA TYR A 126 -15.59 1.40 -7.41
C TYR A 126 -14.35 2.27 -7.64
N VAL A 127 -13.26 1.69 -8.16
CA VAL A 127 -12.03 2.41 -8.48
C VAL A 127 -12.30 3.51 -9.53
N LYS A 128 -13.07 3.21 -10.57
CA LYS A 128 -13.45 4.17 -11.61
C LYS A 128 -14.25 5.34 -11.03
N ASN A 129 -15.17 5.09 -10.12
CA ASN A 129 -15.96 6.14 -9.47
C ASN A 129 -15.08 7.04 -8.61
N VAL A 130 -14.18 6.46 -7.81
CA VAL A 130 -13.20 7.22 -7.01
C VAL A 130 -12.31 8.09 -7.89
N VAL A 131 -11.72 7.53 -8.94
CA VAL A 131 -10.83 8.26 -9.85
C VAL A 131 -11.55 9.41 -10.54
N LYS A 132 -12.81 9.23 -10.96
CA LYS A 132 -13.63 10.30 -11.56
C LYS A 132 -13.88 11.49 -10.62
N ILE A 133 -13.91 11.26 -9.31
CA ILE A 133 -14.12 12.31 -8.30
C ILE A 133 -12.86 13.17 -8.11
N THR A 134 -11.68 12.57 -8.26
CA THR A 134 -10.41 13.29 -8.09
C THR A 134 -10.18 14.36 -9.15
N SER A 135 -9.39 15.37 -8.81
CA SER A 135 -8.97 16.38 -9.80
C SER A 135 -8.11 15.77 -10.90
N LYS A 136 -8.10 16.38 -12.09
CA LYS A 136 -7.25 15.94 -13.21
C LYS A 136 -5.75 15.91 -12.87
N ASN A 137 -5.31 16.81 -12.00
CA ASN A 137 -3.92 16.94 -11.57
C ASN A 137 -3.56 16.03 -10.38
N CYS A 138 -4.53 15.31 -9.82
CA CYS A 138 -4.30 14.36 -8.73
C CYS A 138 -3.41 13.21 -9.23
N LEU A 139 -2.30 12.95 -8.54
CA LEU A 139 -1.44 11.80 -8.80
C LEU A 139 -2.08 10.54 -8.21
N LYS A 140 -2.36 9.54 -9.03
CA LYS A 140 -3.06 8.30 -8.65
C LYS A 140 -2.06 7.17 -8.58
N ILE A 141 -1.87 6.62 -7.38
CA ILE A 141 -0.94 5.54 -7.11
C ILE A 141 -1.70 4.32 -6.61
N LEU A 142 -1.50 3.17 -7.24
CA LEU A 142 -2.12 1.90 -6.83
C LEU A 142 -1.07 0.99 -6.18
N LEU A 143 -1.40 0.45 -5.00
CA LEU A 143 -0.74 -0.71 -4.41
C LEU A 143 -1.70 -1.90 -4.53
N PRO A 144 -1.59 -2.73 -5.59
CA PRO A 144 -2.59 -3.71 -5.96
C PRO A 144 -2.52 -5.01 -5.13
N GLN A 145 -1.86 -4.99 -3.97
CA GLN A 145 -1.56 -6.19 -3.19
C GLN A 145 -2.81 -7.03 -2.89
N GLY A 146 -3.94 -6.41 -2.58
CA GLY A 146 -5.21 -7.10 -2.35
C GLY A 146 -5.76 -7.84 -3.57
N TYR A 147 -5.45 -7.39 -4.79
CA TYR A 147 -5.87 -8.08 -6.01
C TYR A 147 -5.06 -9.35 -6.30
N PHE A 148 -3.87 -9.46 -5.72
CA PHE A 148 -3.03 -10.66 -5.82
C PHE A 148 -3.35 -11.70 -4.74
N ARG A 149 -4.40 -11.49 -3.95
CA ARG A 149 -4.75 -12.33 -2.80
C ARG A 149 -6.11 -13.00 -2.99
N ASP A 150 -6.15 -14.27 -2.58
CA ASP A 150 -7.36 -14.96 -2.18
C ASP A 150 -7.17 -15.55 -0.78
N PHE A 151 -8.24 -16.14 -0.25
CA PHE A 151 -8.24 -16.75 1.07
C PHE A 151 -8.82 -18.16 1.02
N ASP A 152 -8.06 -19.14 1.51
CA ASP A 152 -8.54 -20.53 1.59
C ASP A 152 -9.51 -20.75 2.77
N ASN A 153 -10.02 -21.98 2.92
CA ASN A 153 -10.96 -22.35 3.98
C ASN A 153 -10.37 -22.23 5.40
N SER A 154 -9.04 -22.17 5.52
CA SER A 154 -8.30 -21.97 6.78
C SER A 154 -7.87 -20.51 6.97
N ASN A 155 -8.39 -19.60 6.14
CA ASN A 155 -8.07 -18.18 6.07
C ASN A 155 -6.62 -17.87 5.67
N ASN A 156 -5.87 -18.84 5.12
CA ASN A 156 -4.52 -18.57 4.63
C ASN A 156 -4.60 -17.66 3.41
N VAL A 157 -3.69 -16.70 3.34
CA VAL A 157 -3.51 -15.85 2.17
C VAL A 157 -2.83 -16.68 1.08
N VAL A 158 -3.46 -16.79 -0.09
CA VAL A 158 -2.92 -17.49 -1.25
C VAL A 158 -2.84 -16.54 -2.44
N PHE A 159 -1.93 -16.82 -3.38
CA PHE A 159 -1.80 -16.02 -4.59
C PHE A 159 -3.03 -16.16 -5.49
N LYS A 160 -3.46 -15.03 -6.05
CA LYS A 160 -4.53 -14.93 -7.04
C LYS A 160 -4.08 -14.04 -8.19
N GLU A 161 -4.44 -14.42 -9.40
CA GLU A 161 -4.22 -13.55 -10.56
C GLU A 161 -5.08 -12.28 -10.46
N PHE A 162 -4.48 -11.12 -10.78
CA PHE A 162 -5.20 -9.86 -10.90
C PHE A 162 -6.00 -9.82 -12.21
N LYS A 163 -7.14 -10.51 -12.27
CA LYS A 163 -7.97 -10.70 -13.49
C LYS A 163 -8.65 -9.45 -14.06
N LYS A 164 -8.64 -8.34 -13.32
CA LYS A 164 -9.37 -7.10 -13.64
C LYS A 164 -8.41 -5.94 -13.91
N GLU A 165 -7.16 -6.26 -14.16
CA GLU A 165 -6.07 -5.34 -14.42
C GLU A 165 -6.37 -4.43 -15.63
N ARG A 166 -6.96 -4.97 -16.70
CA ARG A 166 -7.30 -4.19 -17.90
C ARG A 166 -8.31 -3.07 -17.66
N GLU A 167 -9.12 -3.20 -16.62
CA GLU A 167 -10.19 -2.24 -16.28
C GLU A 167 -9.69 -1.19 -15.27
N ILE A 168 -8.65 -1.52 -14.50
CA ILE A 168 -8.13 -0.69 -13.41
C ILE A 168 -6.84 0.02 -13.79
N LEU A 169 -5.85 -0.68 -14.36
CA LEU A 169 -4.52 -0.14 -14.63
C LEU A 169 -4.53 1.12 -15.52
N PRO A 170 -5.37 1.24 -16.56
CA PRO A 170 -5.44 2.47 -17.36
C PRO A 170 -5.95 3.71 -16.60
N LEU A 171 -6.49 3.54 -15.39
CA LEU A 171 -7.00 4.64 -14.56
C LEU A 171 -5.93 5.21 -13.61
N ILE A 172 -4.74 4.60 -13.57
CA ILE A 172 -3.71 4.82 -12.56
C ILE A 172 -2.43 5.34 -13.22
N ASP A 173 -1.80 6.32 -12.59
CA ASP A 173 -0.56 6.93 -13.09
C ASP A 173 0.66 6.04 -12.76
N ILE A 174 0.75 5.58 -11.50
CA ILE A 174 1.86 4.72 -11.01
C ILE A 174 1.31 3.51 -10.25
N VAL A 175 1.83 2.33 -10.52
CA VAL A 175 1.52 1.11 -9.76
C VAL A 175 2.77 0.65 -9.03
N ILE A 176 2.66 0.42 -7.72
CA ILE A 176 3.78 -0.02 -6.88
C ILE A 176 3.50 -1.43 -6.35
N VAL A 177 4.40 -2.36 -6.63
CA VAL A 177 4.31 -3.77 -6.24
C VAL A 177 5.62 -4.23 -5.61
N SER A 178 5.57 -5.31 -4.84
CA SER A 178 6.75 -6.06 -4.40
C SER A 178 7.03 -7.24 -5.32
N ASP A 179 8.31 -7.64 -5.44
CA ASP A 179 8.68 -8.92 -6.04
C ASP A 179 8.09 -10.15 -5.33
N GLU A 180 7.58 -9.99 -4.11
CA GLU A 180 6.88 -11.02 -3.35
C GLU A 180 5.35 -11.02 -3.56
N ASP A 181 4.76 -9.99 -4.18
CA ASP A 181 3.29 -9.86 -4.25
C ASP A 181 2.65 -10.90 -5.17
N TYR A 182 3.37 -11.36 -6.21
CA TYR A 182 2.89 -12.40 -7.11
C TYR A 182 4.05 -13.10 -7.84
N PRO A 183 3.97 -14.42 -8.12
CA PRO A 183 4.95 -15.09 -8.96
C PRO A 183 5.10 -14.42 -10.33
N ASN A 184 6.34 -14.22 -10.80
CA ASN A 184 6.64 -13.59 -12.09
C ASN A 184 6.16 -12.14 -12.26
N ILE A 185 5.97 -11.38 -11.17
CA ILE A 185 5.47 -10.00 -11.21
C ILE A 185 6.26 -9.07 -12.16
N GLU A 186 7.57 -9.28 -12.30
CA GLU A 186 8.42 -8.47 -13.20
C GLU A 186 8.06 -8.65 -14.68
N ASN A 187 7.68 -9.86 -15.10
CA ASN A 187 7.24 -10.11 -16.47
C ASN A 187 5.83 -9.57 -16.70
N LEU A 188 4.92 -9.74 -15.73
CA LEU A 188 3.55 -9.22 -15.81
C LEU A 188 3.51 -7.71 -15.93
N THR A 189 4.25 -7.01 -15.07
CA THR A 189 4.34 -5.55 -15.09
C THR A 189 4.96 -5.02 -16.38
N LEU A 190 5.94 -5.73 -16.96
CA LEU A 190 6.47 -5.39 -18.29
C LEU A 190 5.42 -5.53 -19.39
N GLU A 191 4.65 -6.62 -19.39
CA GLU A 191 3.55 -6.82 -20.35
C GLU A 191 2.48 -5.74 -20.19
N TRP A 192 2.01 -5.51 -18.97
CA TRP A 192 0.95 -4.53 -18.68
C TRP A 192 1.39 -3.10 -18.95
N SER A 193 2.65 -2.76 -18.69
CA SER A 193 3.22 -1.46 -19.06
C SER A 193 3.12 -1.22 -20.56
N LYS A 194 3.56 -2.19 -21.38
CA LYS A 194 3.46 -2.11 -22.84
C LYS A 194 2.01 -2.03 -23.33
N LYS A 195 1.11 -2.78 -22.68
CA LYS A 195 -0.29 -2.92 -23.09
C LYS A 195 -1.17 -1.73 -22.70
N TYR A 196 -0.94 -1.15 -21.52
CA TYR A 196 -1.82 -0.15 -20.93
C TYR A 196 -1.16 1.23 -20.76
N GLY A 197 0.15 1.36 -20.98
CA GLY A 197 0.90 2.60 -20.78
C GLY A 197 1.16 2.95 -19.31
N THR A 198 0.77 2.08 -18.37
CA THR A 198 0.92 2.30 -16.94
C THR A 198 2.38 2.14 -16.52
N THR A 199 2.89 3.05 -15.69
CA THR A 199 4.24 2.92 -15.11
C THR A 199 4.19 2.09 -13.84
N PHE A 200 5.13 1.15 -13.70
CA PHE A 200 5.26 0.25 -12.56
C PHE A 200 6.57 0.48 -11.83
N LEU A 201 6.50 0.38 -10.50
CA LEU A 201 7.65 0.29 -9.61
C LEU A 201 7.60 -1.05 -8.89
N ILE A 202 8.68 -1.83 -8.98
CA ILE A 202 8.82 -3.11 -8.29
C ILE A 202 9.86 -2.96 -7.19
N THR A 203 9.46 -3.02 -5.93
CA THR A 203 10.41 -3.06 -4.81
C THR A 203 11.00 -4.46 -4.69
N LYS A 204 12.33 -4.56 -4.57
CA LYS A 204 13.10 -5.82 -4.49
C LYS A 204 13.98 -5.88 -3.24
N ALA A 205 13.45 -5.41 -2.12
CA ALA A 205 14.14 -5.33 -0.83
C ALA A 205 15.58 -4.78 -0.95
N GLN A 206 16.59 -5.57 -0.58
CA GLN A 206 18.00 -5.20 -0.60
C GLN A 206 18.56 -4.92 -2.02
N LYS A 207 17.82 -5.31 -3.08
CA LYS A 207 18.20 -5.06 -4.48
C LYS A 207 17.70 -3.71 -5.01
N GLY A 208 17.01 -2.92 -4.19
CA GLY A 208 16.45 -1.62 -4.56
C GLY A 208 15.09 -1.77 -5.23
N ALA A 209 14.88 -1.06 -6.33
CA ALA A 209 13.62 -1.10 -7.06
C ALA A 209 13.82 -1.07 -8.58
N ILE A 210 12.85 -1.59 -9.33
CA ILE A 210 12.83 -1.52 -10.79
C ILE A 210 11.72 -0.57 -11.23
N ILE A 211 12.06 0.35 -12.12
CA ILE A 211 11.13 1.18 -12.87
C ILE A 211 10.82 0.46 -14.18
N ILE A 212 9.54 0.32 -14.50
CA ILE A 212 9.06 -0.19 -15.78
C ILE A 212 8.04 0.80 -16.34
N SER A 213 8.33 1.38 -17.50
CA SER A 213 7.39 2.13 -18.33
C SER A 213 7.40 1.57 -19.76
N THR A 214 6.67 2.20 -20.68
CA THR A 214 6.69 1.84 -22.10
C THR A 214 8.06 2.07 -22.73
N GLU A 215 8.83 3.01 -22.19
CA GLU A 215 10.12 3.46 -22.75
C GLU A 215 11.32 2.88 -22.01
N VAL A 216 11.19 2.62 -20.70
CA VAL A 216 12.34 2.24 -19.86
C VAL A 216 12.04 1.05 -18.96
N LYS A 217 13.02 0.14 -18.85
CA LYS A 217 13.17 -0.78 -17.73
C LYS A 217 14.50 -0.50 -17.05
N LYS A 218 14.47 0.05 -15.84
CA LYS A 218 15.68 0.48 -15.13
C LYS A 218 15.67 0.05 -13.67
N THR A 219 16.78 -0.53 -13.24
CA THR A 219 17.02 -0.81 -11.82
C THR A 219 17.64 0.40 -11.14
N VAL A 220 17.03 0.85 -10.05
CA VAL A 220 17.58 1.83 -9.12
C VAL A 220 18.03 1.08 -7.87
N PRO A 221 19.35 0.87 -7.69
CA PRO A 221 19.86 0.08 -6.59
C PRO A 221 19.63 0.78 -5.24
N THR A 222 19.74 0.01 -4.16
CA THR A 222 19.88 0.55 -2.80
C THR A 222 21.08 -0.10 -2.14
N ASN A 223 21.67 0.57 -1.16
CA ASN A 223 22.79 0.01 -0.40
C ASN A 223 22.26 -1.05 0.58
N PRO A 224 22.62 -2.34 0.43
CA PRO A 224 22.08 -3.41 1.24
C PRO A 224 22.44 -3.20 2.72
N ILE A 225 21.52 -3.58 3.62
CA ILE A 225 21.75 -3.59 5.06
C ILE A 225 21.97 -5.04 5.49
N PRO A 226 23.02 -5.35 6.27
CA PRO A 226 23.20 -6.67 6.87
C PRO A 226 21.96 -7.11 7.65
N SER A 227 21.52 -8.37 7.48
CA SER A 227 20.28 -8.87 8.12
C SER A 227 20.25 -8.67 9.64
N LYS A 228 21.41 -8.74 10.30
CA LYS A 228 21.59 -8.51 11.74
C LYS A 228 21.27 -7.08 12.21
N GLU A 229 21.27 -6.10 11.30
CA GLU A 229 20.98 -4.69 11.60
C GLU A 229 19.51 -4.32 11.32
N ILE A 230 18.76 -5.20 10.65
CA ILE A 230 17.34 -4.98 10.35
C ILE A 230 16.54 -5.14 11.64
N VAL A 231 15.90 -4.06 12.08
CA VAL A 231 15.10 -4.03 13.31
C VAL A 231 13.67 -4.48 13.04
N ASP A 232 13.02 -3.89 12.03
CA ASP A 232 11.67 -4.26 11.59
C ASP A 232 11.52 -3.94 10.10
N SER A 233 11.26 -4.94 9.26
CA SER A 233 11.02 -4.76 7.82
C SER A 233 9.55 -4.52 7.47
N ILE A 234 8.60 -4.73 8.38
CA ILE A 234 7.16 -4.68 8.12
C ILE A 234 6.72 -3.25 7.75
N GLY A 235 6.08 -3.10 6.58
CA GLY A 235 5.64 -1.81 6.07
C GLY A 235 6.75 -1.00 5.38
N ALA A 236 7.95 -1.55 5.17
CA ALA A 236 9.00 -0.83 4.43
C ALA A 236 8.57 -0.50 2.99
N GLY A 237 7.84 -1.39 2.32
CA GLY A 237 7.27 -1.14 0.99
C GLY A 237 6.19 -0.04 1.00
N ASP A 238 5.38 0.04 2.06
CA ASP A 238 4.36 1.08 2.20
C ASP A 238 5.00 2.46 2.42
N ILE A 239 6.08 2.50 3.20
CA ILE A 239 6.89 3.69 3.41
C ILE A 239 7.62 4.10 2.13
N PHE A 240 8.14 3.14 1.37
CA PHE A 240 8.68 3.39 0.03
C PHE A 240 7.62 4.06 -0.86
N ALA A 241 6.41 3.50 -0.93
CA ALA A 241 5.33 4.05 -1.75
C ALA A 241 4.94 5.48 -1.31
N ALA A 242 4.82 5.73 0.00
CA ALA A 242 4.51 7.04 0.54
C ALA A 242 5.60 8.09 0.19
N ALA A 243 6.87 7.73 0.42
CA ALA A 243 8.01 8.58 0.15
C ALA A 243 8.15 8.87 -1.35
N PHE A 244 7.94 7.85 -2.19
CA PHE A 244 7.91 8.00 -3.65
C PHE A 244 6.82 8.98 -4.07
N GLY A 245 5.56 8.77 -3.66
CA GLY A 245 4.45 9.62 -4.07
C GLY A 245 4.63 11.08 -3.65
N TYR A 246 5.16 11.31 -2.45
CA TYR A 246 5.52 12.65 -1.97
C TYR A 246 6.57 13.33 -2.87
N HIS A 247 7.68 12.65 -3.11
CA HIS A 247 8.82 13.24 -3.83
C HIS A 247 8.50 13.39 -5.33
N TYR A 248 7.83 12.40 -5.92
CA TYR A 248 7.44 12.41 -7.32
C TYR A 248 6.41 13.50 -7.60
N PHE A 249 5.44 13.71 -6.71
CA PHE A 249 4.49 14.80 -6.87
C PHE A 249 5.19 16.17 -6.97
N LYS A 250 6.23 16.39 -6.16
CA LYS A 250 6.98 17.65 -6.12
C LYS A 250 7.95 17.84 -7.29
N THR A 251 8.62 16.78 -7.71
CA THR A 251 9.75 16.88 -8.65
C THR A 251 9.42 16.42 -10.06
N LYS A 252 8.42 15.55 -10.22
CA LYS A 252 8.10 14.82 -11.46
C LYS A 252 9.28 14.02 -12.02
N ASP A 253 10.32 13.80 -11.21
CA ASP A 253 11.52 13.04 -11.58
C ASP A 253 11.39 11.61 -11.04
N LEU A 254 11.16 10.66 -11.94
CA LEU A 254 10.84 9.28 -11.59
C LEU A 254 12.01 8.60 -10.87
N GLU A 255 13.22 8.71 -11.43
CA GLU A 255 14.39 8.03 -10.89
C GLU A 255 14.83 8.62 -9.55
N LYS A 256 14.89 9.95 -9.42
CA LYS A 256 15.23 10.58 -8.14
C LYS A 256 14.20 10.28 -7.07
N SER A 257 12.93 10.11 -7.45
CA SER A 257 11.87 9.74 -6.50
C SER A 257 11.97 8.30 -6.03
N VAL A 258 12.41 7.37 -6.89
CA VAL A 258 12.70 5.99 -6.49
C VAL A 258 13.93 5.94 -5.58
N ASP A 259 14.98 6.68 -5.90
CA ASP A 259 16.16 6.76 -5.05
C ASP A 259 15.84 7.34 -3.66
N TYR A 260 15.09 8.46 -3.62
CA TYR A 260 14.59 9.03 -2.37
C TYR A 260 13.77 8.01 -1.57
N ALA A 261 12.85 7.30 -2.21
CA ALA A 261 12.03 6.28 -1.56
C ALA A 261 12.86 5.11 -1.01
N ASN A 262 13.86 4.64 -1.74
CA ASN A 262 14.82 3.63 -1.27
C ASN A 262 15.54 4.09 0.00
N GLN A 263 16.01 5.34 0.04
CA GLN A 263 16.71 5.90 1.21
C GLN A 263 15.79 6.00 2.44
N ILE A 264 14.54 6.45 2.26
CA ILE A 264 13.58 6.58 3.37
C ILE A 264 13.15 5.19 3.89
N ALA A 265 12.85 4.24 3.01
CA ALA A 265 12.53 2.88 3.40
C ALA A 265 13.68 2.22 4.16
N LYS A 266 14.93 2.47 3.72
CA LYS A 266 16.15 2.03 4.39
C LYS A 266 16.25 2.57 5.82
N GLN A 267 16.00 3.87 6.03
CA GLN A 267 16.03 4.46 7.37
C GLN A 267 14.98 3.83 8.29
N LYS A 268 13.77 3.57 7.78
CA LYS A 268 12.70 2.95 8.57
C LYS A 268 13.11 1.60 9.13
N ILE A 269 13.78 0.75 8.35
CA ILE A 269 14.11 -0.62 8.79
C ILE A 269 15.22 -0.68 9.84
N LEU A 270 15.94 0.43 10.05
CA LEU A 270 16.97 0.58 11.08
C LEU A 270 16.42 1.17 12.40
N LEU A 271 15.24 1.79 12.36
CA LEU A 271 14.65 2.43 13.54
C LEU A 271 13.82 1.41 14.34
N LYS A 272 14.05 1.38 15.66
CA LYS A 272 13.08 0.76 16.58
C LYS A 272 11.78 1.54 16.49
N THR A 273 10.72 0.88 16.04
CA THR A 273 9.37 1.44 16.15
C THR A 273 9.06 1.49 17.65
N LYS A 274 9.03 2.70 18.22
CA LYS A 274 8.55 2.93 19.59
C LYS A 274 7.04 2.76 19.63
#